data_AF-A0A4S3LRS6-F1
#
_entry.id   AF-A0A4S3LRS6-F1
#
_cell.length_a   1.000
_cell.length_b   1.000
_cell.length_c   1.000
_cell.angle_alpha   90.00
_cell.angle_beta   90.00
_cell.angle_gamma   90.00
#
_symmetry.space_group_name_H-M   'P 1'
#
loop_
_entity.id
_entity.type
_entity.pdbx_description
1 polymer ?
#
loop_
_entity_poly.entity_id
_entity_poly.type
_entity_poly.pdbx_seq_one_letter_code
_entity_poly.pdbx_strand_id
1 'polypeptide(L)' 'MQLQSKRAYKITGFSHEISPAYRQKLLSLGMLPGSFFNII' A
#
# COMPACT_ATOMS: atom_id res chain seq x y z
N MET A 1 12.23 1.43 11.20
CA MET A 1 11.10 0.50 11.46
C MET A 1 11.09 -0.54 10.34
N GLN A 2 11.13 -1.83 10.67
CA GLN A 2 11.08 -2.91 9.68
C GLN A 2 9.66 -3.48 9.59
N LEU A 3 9.25 -3.89 8.39
CA LEU A 3 8.00 -4.61 8.18
C LEU A 3 8.19 -6.04 8.71
N GLN A 4 7.27 -6.50 9.56
CA GLN A 4 7.28 -7.85 10.10
C GLN A 4 6.35 -8.73 9.26
N SER A 5 6.83 -9.91 8.87
CA SER A 5 6.00 -10.93 8.22
C SER A 5 4.83 -11.32 9.12
N LYS A 6 3.69 -11.70 8.51
CA LYS A 6 2.42 -12.05 9.16
C LYS A 6 1.75 -10.91 9.93
N ARG A 7 2.14 -9.65 9.68
CA ARG A 7 1.40 -8.47 10.17
C ARG A 7 0.59 -7.81 9.07
N ALA A 8 -0.59 -7.32 9.47
CA ALA A 8 -1.44 -6.47 8.67
C ALA A 8 -0.99 -5.01 8.83
N TYR A 9 -0.87 -4.30 7.71
CA TYR A 9 -0.58 -2.87 7.65
C TYR A 9 -1.71 -2.14 6.96
N LYS A 10 -2.11 -1.00 7.51
CA LYS A 10 -3.11 -0.12 6.92
C LYS A 10 -2.47 0.78 5.88
N ILE A 11 -3.07 0.87 4.70
CA ILE A 11 -2.72 1.86 3.70
C ILE A 11 -3.27 3.20 4.16
N THR A 12 -2.39 4.15 4.49
CA THR A 12 -2.81 5.48 4.95
C THR A 12 -2.97 6.47 3.80
N GLY A 13 -2.30 6.23 2.67
CA GLY A 13 -2.24 7.13 1.53
C GLY A 13 -1.12 6.76 0.57
N PHE A 14 -0.93 7.59 -0.45
CA PHE A 14 0.21 7.49 -1.37
C PHE A 14 1.14 8.68 -1.14
N SER A 15 2.46 8.45 -1.22
CA SER A 15 3.43 9.55 -1.20
C SER A 15 3.23 10.45 -2.42
N HIS A 16 3.54 11.75 -2.29
CA HIS A 16 3.49 12.68 -3.42
C HIS A 16 4.55 12.34 -4.49
N GLU A 17 5.66 11.72 -4.09
CA GLU A 17 6.78 11.34 -4.96
C GLU A 17 6.57 9.98 -5.66
N ILE A 18 5.43 9.33 -5.46
CA ILE A 18 5.13 8.04 -6.08
C ILE A 18 5.02 8.20 -7.61
N SER A 19 5.55 7.24 -8.37
CA SER A 19 5.36 7.27 -9.81
C SER A 19 3.86 7.12 -10.17
N PRO A 20 3.34 7.92 -11.11
CA PRO A 20 1.92 7.84 -11.50
C PRO A 20 1.51 6.44 -11.97
N ALA A 21 2.40 5.75 -12.68
CA ALA A 21 2.17 4.38 -13.14
C ALA A 21 2.03 3.38 -11.99
N TYR A 22 2.88 3.49 -10.96
CA TYR A 22 2.79 2.60 -9.79
C TYR A 22 1.54 2.91 -8.96
N ARG A 23 1.20 4.19 -8.79
CA ARG A 23 -0.06 4.60 -8.16
C ARG A 23 -1.27 4.01 -8.88
N GLN A 24 -1.33 4.13 -10.20
CA GLN A 24 -2.43 3.57 -10.99
C GLN A 24 -2.51 2.05 -10.83
N LYS A 25 -1.37 1.35 -10.84
CA LYS A 25 -1.33 -0.09 -10.57
C LYS A 25 -1.88 -0.45 -9.18
N LEU A 26 -1.49 0.29 -8.14
CA LEU A 26 -2.00 0.07 -6.78
C LEU A 26 -3.51 0.31 -6.68
N LEU A 27 -4.01 1.36 -7.32
CA LEU A 27 -5.45 1.63 -7.40
C LEU A 27 -6.21 0.50 -8.10
N SER A 28 -5.70 0.01 -9.23
CA SER A 28 -6.30 -1.12 -9.96
C SER A 28 -6.27 -2.43 -9.17
N LEU A 29 -5.34 -2.61 -8.24
CA LEU A 29 -5.25 -3.76 -7.34
C LEU A 29 -6.13 -3.63 -6.08
N GLY A 30 -6.85 -2.52 -5.91
CA GLY A 30 -7.67 -2.27 -4.71
C GLY A 30 -6.86 -1.87 -3.47
N MET A 31 -5.59 -1.50 -3.64
CA MET A 31 -4.71 -0.99 -2.57
C MET A 31 -5.05 0.48 -2.25
N LEU A 32 -6.28 0.70 -1.80
CA LEU A 32 -6.82 2.02 -1.51
C LEU A 32 -6.48 2.47 -0.08
N PRO A 33 -6.35 3.79 0.16
CA PRO A 33 -6.25 4.32 1.51
C PRO A 33 -7.44 3.87 2.35
N GLY A 34 -7.18 3.24 3.50
CA GLY A 34 -8.18 2.60 4.35
C GLY A 34 -8.14 1.07 4.33
N SER A 35 -7.64 0.47 3.26
CA SER A 35 -7.47 -0.99 3.15
C SER A 35 -6.31 -1.50 4.00
N PHE A 36 -6.36 -2.78 4.37
CA PHE A 36 -5.28 -3.48 5.05
C PHE A 36 -4.66 -4.52 4.13
N PHE A 37 -3.33 -4.69 4.20
CA PHE A 37 -2.62 -5.76 3.51
C PHE A 37 -1.72 -6.51 4.48
N ASN A 38 -1.55 -7.81 4.26
CA ASN A 38 -0.66 -8.65 5.05
C ASN A 38 0.71 -8.73 4.38
N ILE A 39 1.78 -8.60 5.16
CA ILE A 39 3.12 -8.99 4.72
C ILE A 39 3.19 -10.52 4.79
N ILE A 40 3.41 -11.16 3.64
CA ILE A 40 3.68 -12.61 3.55
C ILE A 40 5.16 -12.84 3.85
#